data_AF-A0A371PRI0-F1
#
_entry.id   AF-A0A371PRI0-F1
#
_cell.length_a   1.000
_cell.length_b   1.000
_cell.length_c   1.000
_cell.angle_alpha   90.00
_cell.angle_beta   90.00
_cell.angle_gamma   90.00
#
_symmetry.space_group_name_H-M   'P 1'
#
loop_
_entity.id
_entity.type
_entity.pdbx_description
1 polymer ?
#
loop_
_entity_poly.entity_id
_entity_poly.type
_entity_poly.pdbx_seq_one_letter_code
_entity_poly.pdbx_strand_id
1 'polypeptide(L)'
;MVMQDGGTVDVRPGADPGRAAAEHSGAYLATALCLGLYAGTLLAWTVYGIAQGDGSTWDFLEGLFNPGASPANQVLGPYEWSFTVAFLVIAGLALAQRRVARSAALLTACLLLAVSVREGVGLFDAAYRAQYSNDPLGGWTLATRGLGLVVALVVLAVMLPATERRPGGRDSRTGHDDGRGAGGPESWWRRSSRICGVLFTLMGLARLGWAVHDLMTTGMDKGNYLRGVVDGSVLGTLDLAASAEFTTAASVTVLLILGVLALRGRRDVRGALLVFAAVELYLTVRTVVWLTVTGSFNHSFDTTEGALSMATTAYALAAMTSVVVLATGRGFGPYGGVRAEGLRTARGGA
;
A
#
# COMPACT_ATOMS: atom_id res chain seq x y z
N MET A 1 -1.62 59.30 29.83
CA MET A 1 -2.62 58.76 28.89
C MET A 1 -1.83 58.11 27.77
N VAL A 2 -1.64 56.79 27.84
CA VAL A 2 -0.80 56.03 26.89
C VAL A 2 -1.74 55.09 26.15
N MET A 3 -1.89 55.33 24.86
CA MET A 3 -2.69 54.53 23.94
C MET A 3 -1.91 53.25 23.66
N GLN A 4 -2.45 52.12 24.08
CA GLN A 4 -1.87 50.79 23.84
C GLN A 4 -2.26 50.39 22.41
N ASP A 5 -1.30 50.46 21.49
CA ASP A 5 -1.48 50.06 20.11
C ASP A 5 -2.01 48.62 20.05
N GLY A 6 -3.09 48.46 19.26
CA GLY A 6 -3.78 47.22 19.03
C GLY A 6 -2.83 46.17 18.49
N GLY A 7 -2.30 45.34 19.40
CA GLY A 7 -1.63 44.10 19.06
C GLY A 7 -2.62 43.20 18.35
N THR A 8 -2.56 43.19 17.02
CA THR A 8 -3.15 42.14 16.19
C THR A 8 -2.53 40.84 16.64
N VAL A 9 -3.27 40.10 17.47
CA VAL A 9 -2.93 38.74 17.86
C VAL A 9 -2.85 37.95 16.55
N ASP A 10 -1.63 37.65 16.08
CA ASP A 10 -1.37 36.75 14.96
C ASP A 10 -1.78 35.35 15.41
N VAL A 11 -3.10 35.10 15.39
CA VAL A 11 -3.70 33.79 15.62
C VAL A 11 -3.39 32.96 14.38
N ARG A 12 -2.14 32.51 14.27
CA ARG A 12 -1.82 31.46 13.31
C ARG A 12 -2.56 30.22 13.77
N PRO A 13 -3.50 29.68 12.98
CA PRO A 13 -4.15 28.43 13.32
C PRO A 13 -3.05 27.39 13.58
N GLY A 14 -3.09 26.79 14.77
CA GLY A 14 -2.10 25.80 15.17
C GLY A 14 -1.97 24.72 14.09
N ALA A 15 -0.75 24.21 13.90
CA ALA A 15 -0.46 23.22 12.88
C ALA A 15 -1.42 22.01 13.01
N ASP A 16 -2.24 21.76 11.98
CA ASP A 16 -3.10 20.57 11.91
C ASP A 16 -2.21 19.32 12.08
N PRO A 17 -2.41 18.51 13.13
CA PRO A 17 -1.54 17.37 13.43
C PRO A 17 -1.52 16.31 12.30
N GLY A 18 -2.50 16.33 11.39
CA GLY A 18 -2.56 15.44 10.23
C GLY A 18 -1.84 15.95 8.98
N ARG A 19 -1.43 17.22 8.94
CA ARG A 19 -0.83 17.87 7.76
C ARG A 19 0.69 17.91 7.86
N ALA A 20 1.36 17.70 6.73
CA ALA A 20 2.80 17.74 6.63
C ALA A 20 3.35 19.14 6.91
N ALA A 21 4.59 19.22 7.36
CA ALA A 21 5.28 20.51 7.52
C ALA A 21 5.34 21.27 6.18
N ALA A 22 5.11 22.58 6.20
CA ALA A 22 5.09 23.42 4.99
C ALA A 22 6.42 23.37 4.20
N GLU A 23 7.53 23.14 4.90
CA GLU A 23 8.88 22.95 4.35
C GLU A 23 8.96 21.77 3.36
N HIS A 24 8.09 20.77 3.50
CA HIS A 24 8.08 19.59 2.64
C HIS A 24 7.02 19.66 1.53
N SER A 25 6.28 20.76 1.41
CA SER A 25 5.19 20.92 0.42
C SER A 25 5.62 20.57 -1.01
N GLY A 26 6.83 20.98 -1.43
CA GLY A 26 7.38 20.66 -2.74
C GLY A 26 7.57 19.15 -2.97
N ALA A 27 8.05 18.41 -1.97
CA ALA A 27 8.22 16.96 -2.07
C ALA A 27 6.87 16.23 -2.23
N TYR A 28 5.86 16.67 -1.47
CA TYR A 28 4.50 16.15 -1.55
C TYR A 28 3.84 16.44 -2.91
N LEU A 29 4.01 17.65 -3.44
CA LEU A 29 3.50 18.02 -4.75
C LEU A 29 4.20 17.23 -5.87
N ALA A 30 5.53 17.12 -5.83
CA ALA A 30 6.28 16.32 -6.80
C ALA A 30 5.84 14.85 -6.78
N THR A 31 5.67 14.27 -5.57
CA THR A 31 5.18 12.90 -5.41
C THR A 31 3.77 12.72 -5.98
N ALA A 32 2.87 13.68 -5.72
CA ALA A 32 1.53 13.65 -6.26
C ALA A 32 1.52 13.69 -7.79
N LEU A 33 2.30 14.58 -8.39
CA LEU A 33 2.41 14.69 -9.85
C LEU A 33 2.98 13.42 -10.46
N CYS A 34 4.08 12.88 -9.91
CA CYS A 34 4.72 11.67 -10.41
C CYS A 34 3.80 10.45 -10.33
N LEU A 35 3.19 10.20 -9.15
CA LEU A 35 2.29 9.07 -8.98
C LEU A 35 0.98 9.23 -9.77
N GLY A 36 0.44 10.46 -9.83
CA GLY A 36 -0.76 10.75 -10.62
C GLY A 36 -0.52 10.57 -12.11
N LEU A 37 0.63 11.02 -12.62
CA LEU A 37 1.00 10.85 -14.03
C LEU A 37 1.19 9.37 -14.36
N TYR A 38 1.90 8.60 -13.53
CA TYR A 38 2.08 7.17 -13.75
C TYR A 38 0.76 6.41 -13.71
N ALA A 39 -0.10 6.71 -12.72
CA ALA A 39 -1.43 6.11 -12.63
C ALA A 39 -2.30 6.46 -13.83
N GLY A 40 -2.20 7.71 -14.34
CA GLY A 40 -2.87 8.13 -15.57
C GLY A 40 -2.40 7.33 -16.79
N THR A 41 -1.11 7.02 -16.89
CA THR A 41 -0.58 6.14 -17.94
C THR A 41 -1.13 4.71 -17.82
N LEU A 42 -1.20 4.13 -16.63
CA LEU A 42 -1.79 2.79 -16.42
C LEU A 42 -3.31 2.78 -16.72
N LEU A 43 -4.02 3.85 -16.38
CA LEU A 43 -5.42 4.00 -16.78
C LEU A 43 -5.57 4.05 -18.31
N ALA A 44 -4.68 4.75 -19.01
CA ALA A 44 -4.68 4.79 -20.47
C ALA A 44 -4.46 3.39 -21.07
N TRP A 45 -3.57 2.57 -20.50
CA TRP A 45 -3.41 1.17 -20.89
C TRP A 45 -4.65 0.33 -20.63
N THR A 46 -5.36 0.60 -19.53
CA THR A 46 -6.64 -0.07 -19.23
C THR A 46 -7.68 0.27 -20.28
N VAL A 47 -7.84 1.57 -20.59
CA VAL A 47 -8.77 2.04 -21.63
C VAL A 47 -8.40 1.49 -23.00
N TYR A 48 -7.11 1.43 -23.32
CA TYR A 48 -6.61 0.81 -24.55
C TYR A 48 -6.97 -0.67 -24.63
N GLY A 49 -6.75 -1.44 -23.56
CA GLY A 49 -7.11 -2.85 -23.48
C GLY A 49 -8.62 -3.09 -23.66
N ILE A 50 -9.45 -2.23 -23.08
CA ILE A 50 -10.92 -2.27 -23.26
C ILE A 50 -11.29 -1.94 -24.71
N ALA A 51 -10.71 -0.89 -25.29
CA ALA A 51 -11.03 -0.46 -26.65
C ALA A 51 -10.59 -1.46 -27.74
N GLN A 52 -9.54 -2.25 -27.46
CA GLN A 52 -9.05 -3.31 -28.34
C GLN A 52 -9.68 -4.68 -28.06
N GLY A 53 -10.36 -4.84 -26.92
CA GLY A 53 -11.10 -6.04 -26.61
C GLY A 53 -12.44 -6.09 -27.34
N ASP A 54 -12.86 -7.28 -27.74
CA ASP A 54 -14.22 -7.52 -28.23
C ASP A 54 -15.27 -7.49 -27.09
N GLY A 55 -14.84 -7.27 -25.85
CA GLY A 55 -15.66 -7.23 -24.64
C GLY A 55 -16.26 -5.86 -24.37
N SER A 56 -17.37 -5.86 -23.64
CA SER A 56 -18.03 -4.65 -23.15
C SER A 56 -17.33 -4.09 -21.91
N THR A 57 -17.55 -2.80 -21.61
CA THR A 57 -17.11 -2.19 -20.34
C THR A 57 -17.66 -2.94 -19.12
N TRP A 58 -18.80 -3.61 -19.27
CA TRP A 58 -19.39 -4.43 -18.21
C TRP A 58 -18.54 -5.68 -17.93
N ASP A 59 -17.98 -6.32 -18.96
CA ASP A 59 -17.12 -7.49 -18.80
C ASP A 59 -15.82 -7.13 -18.06
N PHE A 60 -15.31 -5.92 -18.27
CA PHE A 60 -14.20 -5.39 -17.47
C PHE A 60 -14.60 -5.23 -16.00
N LEU A 61 -15.76 -4.62 -15.71
CA LEU A 61 -16.25 -4.44 -14.34
C LEU A 61 -16.50 -5.77 -13.64
N GLU A 62 -17.03 -6.76 -14.36
CA GLU A 62 -17.21 -8.11 -13.83
C GLU A 62 -15.85 -8.77 -13.56
N GLY A 63 -14.89 -8.64 -14.50
CA GLY A 63 -13.52 -9.16 -14.39
C GLY A 63 -12.71 -8.59 -13.21
N LEU A 64 -13.08 -7.41 -12.70
CA LEU A 64 -12.49 -6.84 -11.48
C LEU A 64 -12.73 -7.73 -10.25
N PHE A 65 -13.85 -8.45 -10.20
CA PHE A 65 -14.25 -9.26 -9.04
C PHE A 65 -14.30 -10.76 -9.35
N ASN A 66 -14.73 -11.13 -10.55
CA ASN A 66 -14.85 -12.50 -11.02
C ASN A 66 -13.72 -12.82 -12.01
N PRO A 67 -12.68 -13.59 -11.61
CA PRO A 67 -11.62 -13.98 -12.53
C PRO A 67 -12.10 -14.84 -13.72
N GLY A 68 -13.30 -15.42 -13.63
CA GLY A 68 -13.90 -16.25 -14.68
C GLY A 68 -14.69 -15.49 -15.73
N ALA A 69 -14.99 -14.21 -15.50
CA ALA A 69 -15.89 -13.45 -16.37
C ALA A 69 -15.28 -13.09 -17.72
N SER A 70 -13.95 -12.95 -17.82
CA SER A 70 -13.27 -12.84 -19.13
C SER A 70 -11.74 -12.92 -19.00
N PRO A 71 -11.07 -13.81 -19.76
CA PRO A 71 -9.62 -13.78 -19.97
C PRO A 71 -9.18 -12.84 -21.10
N ALA A 72 -10.09 -12.23 -21.86
CA ALA A 72 -9.73 -11.50 -23.07
C ALA A 72 -9.27 -10.06 -22.75
N ASN A 73 -7.96 -9.83 -22.89
CA ASN A 73 -7.31 -8.52 -23.07
C ASN A 73 -7.17 -7.62 -21.83
N GLN A 74 -7.05 -8.18 -20.62
CA GLN A 74 -6.54 -7.39 -19.50
C GLN A 74 -5.04 -7.20 -19.65
N VAL A 75 -4.63 -6.06 -20.23
CA VAL A 75 -3.24 -5.58 -20.32
C VAL A 75 -2.62 -5.36 -18.92
N LEU A 76 -3.46 -5.27 -17.89
CA LEU A 76 -3.06 -5.08 -16.50
C LEU A 76 -3.70 -6.15 -15.65
N GLY A 77 -2.89 -6.85 -14.87
CA GLY A 77 -3.38 -7.80 -13.89
C GLY A 77 -4.08 -7.14 -12.70
N PRO A 78 -4.68 -7.95 -11.80
CA PRO A 78 -5.39 -7.46 -10.62
C PRO A 78 -4.48 -6.67 -9.66
N TYR A 79 -3.20 -7.04 -9.58
CA TYR A 79 -2.23 -6.32 -8.77
C TYR A 79 -1.98 -4.93 -9.36
N GLU A 80 -1.76 -4.84 -10.66
CA GLU A 80 -1.46 -3.61 -11.37
C GLU A 80 -2.64 -2.64 -11.29
N TRP A 81 -3.87 -3.15 -11.41
CA TRP A 81 -5.07 -2.33 -11.23
C TRP A 81 -5.21 -1.78 -9.81
N SER A 82 -5.06 -2.64 -8.80
CA SER A 82 -5.14 -2.21 -7.41
C SER A 82 -4.03 -1.22 -7.03
N PHE A 83 -2.82 -1.39 -7.58
CA PHE A 83 -1.74 -0.42 -7.44
C PHE A 83 -2.03 0.89 -8.17
N THR A 84 -2.67 0.86 -9.33
CA THR A 84 -3.11 2.08 -10.05
C THR A 84 -4.05 2.91 -9.18
N VAL A 85 -5.05 2.28 -8.57
CA VAL A 85 -5.96 2.95 -7.61
C VAL A 85 -5.18 3.45 -6.39
N ALA A 86 -4.26 2.66 -5.85
CA ALA A 86 -3.42 3.07 -4.73
C ALA A 86 -2.58 4.32 -5.07
N PHE A 87 -1.98 4.39 -6.26
CA PHE A 87 -1.22 5.56 -6.70
C PHE A 87 -2.08 6.83 -6.77
N LEU A 88 -3.31 6.74 -7.28
CA LEU A 88 -4.26 7.86 -7.31
C LEU A 88 -4.63 8.33 -5.90
N VAL A 89 -4.91 7.39 -5.00
CA VAL A 89 -5.24 7.71 -3.60
C VAL A 89 -4.05 8.38 -2.92
N ILE A 90 -2.84 7.84 -3.07
CA ILE A 90 -1.62 8.41 -2.50
C ILE A 90 -1.34 9.79 -3.10
N ALA A 91 -1.52 9.96 -4.41
CA ALA A 91 -1.37 11.25 -5.07
C ALA A 91 -2.36 12.29 -4.50
N GLY A 92 -3.63 11.92 -4.33
CA GLY A 92 -4.63 12.79 -3.69
C GLY A 92 -4.29 13.13 -2.23
N LEU A 93 -3.85 12.14 -1.45
CA LEU A 93 -3.38 12.37 -0.08
C LEU A 93 -2.14 13.27 -0.05
N ALA A 94 -1.25 13.14 -1.04
CA ALA A 94 -0.05 13.94 -1.14
C ALA A 94 -0.35 15.39 -1.57
N LEU A 95 -1.30 15.61 -2.50
CA LEU A 95 -1.84 16.94 -2.83
C LEU A 95 -2.48 17.61 -1.61
N ALA A 96 -3.21 16.83 -0.81
CA ALA A 96 -3.78 17.28 0.45
C ALA A 96 -2.72 17.41 1.57
N GLN A 97 -1.44 17.18 1.28
CA GLN A 97 -0.31 17.26 2.20
C GLN A 97 -0.52 16.43 3.48
N ARG A 98 -1.14 15.25 3.37
CA ARG A 98 -1.38 14.37 4.51
C ARG A 98 -0.13 13.60 4.87
N ARG A 99 0.29 13.61 6.14
CA ARG A 99 1.51 12.90 6.62
C ARG A 99 1.50 11.41 6.27
N VAL A 100 0.32 10.79 6.27
CA VAL A 100 0.09 9.38 5.94
C VAL A 100 0.60 9.04 4.53
N ALA A 101 0.50 9.97 3.58
CA ALA A 101 0.89 9.77 2.19
C ALA A 101 2.38 9.41 2.03
N ARG A 102 3.26 9.91 2.90
CA ARG A 102 4.70 9.69 2.80
C ARG A 102 5.07 8.21 2.86
N SER A 103 4.60 7.53 3.90
CA SER A 103 4.91 6.12 4.10
C SER A 103 4.33 5.22 3.01
N ALA A 104 3.13 5.55 2.53
CA ALA A 104 2.50 4.87 1.42
C ALA A 104 3.28 5.10 0.12
N ALA A 105 3.68 6.34 -0.16
CA ALA A 105 4.47 6.73 -1.33
C ALA A 105 5.84 6.05 -1.35
N LEU A 106 6.52 5.96 -0.20
CA LEU A 106 7.79 5.25 -0.08
C LEU A 106 7.63 3.75 -0.36
N LEU A 107 6.58 3.11 0.19
CA LEU A 107 6.29 1.71 -0.10
C LEU A 107 6.04 1.50 -1.60
N THR A 108 5.17 2.30 -2.20
CA THR A 108 4.84 2.17 -3.63
C THR A 108 6.03 2.46 -4.52
N ALA A 109 6.86 3.44 -4.18
CA ALA A 109 8.08 3.72 -4.93
C ALA A 109 9.11 2.59 -4.82
N CYS A 110 9.26 1.96 -3.64
CA CYS A 110 10.10 0.77 -3.49
C CYS A 110 9.60 -0.41 -4.34
N LEU A 111 8.28 -0.63 -4.39
CA LEU A 111 7.68 -1.68 -5.22
C LEU A 111 7.85 -1.41 -6.71
N LEU A 112 7.61 -0.17 -7.15
CA LEU A 112 7.87 0.24 -8.53
C LEU A 112 9.34 0.06 -8.90
N LEU A 113 10.27 0.45 -8.01
CA LEU A 113 11.69 0.24 -8.24
C LEU A 113 12.03 -1.25 -8.37
N ALA A 114 11.45 -2.11 -7.52
CA ALA A 114 11.67 -3.55 -7.60
C ALA A 114 11.17 -4.13 -8.93
N VAL A 115 9.98 -3.70 -9.40
CA VAL A 115 9.45 -4.08 -10.72
C VAL A 115 10.37 -3.59 -11.84
N SER A 116 10.84 -2.34 -11.79
CA SER A 116 11.74 -1.78 -12.80
C SER A 116 13.12 -2.44 -12.82
N VAL A 117 13.66 -2.85 -11.67
CA VAL A 117 14.92 -3.59 -11.59
C VAL A 117 14.75 -4.98 -12.20
N ARG A 118 13.67 -5.68 -11.86
CA ARG A 118 13.31 -6.97 -12.46
C ARG A 118 13.18 -6.88 -13.98
N GLU A 119 12.56 -5.80 -14.47
CA GLU A 119 12.48 -5.49 -15.89
C GLU A 119 13.86 -5.27 -16.52
N GLY A 120 14.72 -4.50 -15.84
CA GLY A 120 16.11 -4.29 -16.26
C GLY A 120 16.92 -5.58 -16.34
N VAL A 121 16.68 -6.54 -15.44
CA VAL A 121 17.28 -7.88 -15.51
C VAL A 121 16.80 -8.61 -16.77
N GLY A 122 15.50 -8.57 -17.07
CA GLY A 122 14.94 -9.18 -18.27
C GLY A 122 15.53 -8.63 -19.57
N LEU A 123 15.83 -7.33 -19.61
CA LEU A 123 16.45 -6.68 -20.77
C LEU A 123 17.88 -7.19 -21.08
N PHE A 124 18.53 -7.96 -20.22
CA PHE A 124 19.79 -8.62 -20.60
C PHE A 124 19.57 -9.83 -21.51
N ASP A 125 18.36 -10.38 -21.58
CA ASP A 125 18.01 -11.45 -22.50
C ASP A 125 17.77 -10.89 -23.92
N ALA A 126 18.45 -11.46 -24.93
CA ALA A 126 18.36 -10.99 -26.30
C ALA A 126 17.01 -11.31 -26.96
N ALA A 127 16.40 -12.46 -26.64
CA ALA A 127 15.10 -12.84 -27.15
C ALA A 127 14.02 -11.91 -26.57
N TYR A 128 14.12 -11.59 -25.28
CA TYR A 128 13.21 -10.64 -24.63
C TYR A 128 13.33 -9.23 -25.20
N ARG A 129 14.55 -8.72 -25.41
CA ARG A 129 14.76 -7.43 -26.08
C ARG A 129 14.19 -7.39 -27.50
N ALA A 130 14.29 -8.48 -28.25
CA ALA A 130 13.73 -8.55 -29.60
C ALA A 130 12.21 -8.42 -29.61
N GLN A 131 11.51 -8.80 -28.54
CA GLN A 131 10.06 -8.60 -28.44
C GLN A 131 9.70 -7.12 -28.50
N TYR A 132 10.44 -6.26 -27.81
CA TYR A 132 10.20 -4.81 -27.83
C TYR A 132 10.31 -4.16 -29.21
N SER A 133 11.12 -4.73 -30.10
CA SER A 133 11.21 -4.26 -31.49
C SER A 133 10.16 -4.88 -32.42
N ASN A 134 9.67 -6.08 -32.09
CA ASN A 134 8.75 -6.84 -32.94
C ASN A 134 7.27 -6.57 -32.61
N ASP A 135 6.97 -6.19 -31.37
CA ASP A 135 5.63 -5.82 -30.93
C ASP A 135 5.33 -4.35 -31.30
N PRO A 136 4.20 -4.05 -31.98
CA PRO A 136 3.83 -2.67 -32.32
C PRO A 136 3.70 -1.74 -31.11
N LEU A 137 3.42 -2.29 -29.92
CA LEU A 137 3.30 -1.56 -28.66
C LEU A 137 4.58 -1.61 -27.81
N GLY A 138 5.60 -2.34 -28.25
CA GLY A 138 6.83 -2.53 -27.48
C GLY A 138 7.48 -1.22 -27.04
N GLY A 139 7.56 -0.23 -27.93
CA GLY A 139 8.06 1.11 -27.58
C GLY A 139 7.26 1.80 -26.46
N TRP A 140 5.94 1.68 -26.47
CA TRP A 140 5.06 2.24 -25.43
C TRP A 140 5.19 1.48 -24.10
N THR A 141 5.29 0.16 -24.15
CA THR A 141 5.52 -0.68 -22.97
C THR A 141 6.85 -0.31 -22.32
N LEU A 142 7.92 -0.21 -23.10
CA LEU A 142 9.24 0.19 -22.61
C LEU A 142 9.23 1.60 -22.02
N ALA A 143 8.56 2.56 -22.68
CA ALA A 143 8.40 3.91 -22.16
C ALA A 143 7.64 3.93 -20.82
N THR A 144 6.62 3.09 -20.67
CA THR A 144 5.85 2.95 -19.42
C THR A 144 6.70 2.37 -18.30
N ARG A 145 7.52 1.35 -18.59
CA ARG A 145 8.47 0.78 -17.62
C ARG A 145 9.54 1.80 -17.20
N GLY A 146 10.07 2.55 -18.17
CA GLY A 146 11.02 3.65 -17.92
C GLY A 146 10.41 4.78 -17.09
N LEU A 147 9.15 5.14 -17.36
CA LEU A 147 8.41 6.11 -16.55
C LEU A 147 8.23 5.64 -15.11
N GLY A 148 7.89 4.36 -14.90
CA GLY A 148 7.79 3.76 -13.57
C GLY A 148 9.10 3.86 -12.78
N LEU A 149 10.24 3.62 -13.43
CA LEU A 149 11.57 3.76 -12.84
C LEU A 149 11.85 5.21 -12.42
N VAL A 150 11.61 6.17 -13.32
CA VAL A 150 11.81 7.60 -13.04
C VAL A 150 10.94 8.05 -11.87
N VAL A 151 9.66 7.66 -11.87
CA VAL A 151 8.72 7.97 -10.80
C VAL A 151 9.19 7.39 -9.47
N ALA A 152 9.63 6.13 -9.45
CA ALA A 152 10.16 5.49 -8.25
C ALA A 152 11.37 6.24 -7.68
N LEU A 153 12.35 6.56 -8.54
CA LEU A 153 13.57 7.28 -8.13
C LEU A 153 13.26 8.68 -7.60
N VAL A 154 12.40 9.44 -8.30
CA VAL A 154 12.00 10.79 -7.88
C VAL A 154 11.28 10.75 -6.54
N VAL A 155 10.27 9.87 -6.39
CA VAL A 155 9.51 9.76 -5.13
C VAL A 155 10.42 9.36 -3.98
N LEU A 156 11.33 8.40 -4.15
CA LEU A 156 12.30 8.03 -3.12
C LEU A 156 13.23 9.21 -2.77
N ALA A 157 13.78 9.88 -3.78
CA ALA A 157 14.70 11.00 -3.60
C ALA A 157 14.06 12.17 -2.83
N VAL A 158 12.77 12.46 -3.08
CA VAL A 158 12.08 13.59 -2.41
C VAL A 158 11.46 13.19 -1.05
N MET A 159 10.97 11.96 -0.89
CA MET A 159 10.26 11.52 0.33
C MET A 159 11.18 10.96 1.43
N LEU A 160 12.37 10.45 1.10
CA LEU A 160 13.33 10.01 2.10
C LEU A 160 13.83 11.18 2.97
N PRO A 161 14.25 12.33 2.40
CA PRO A 161 14.68 13.50 3.18
C PRO A 161 13.56 14.19 3.92
N ALA A 162 12.30 14.09 3.46
CA ALA A 162 11.10 14.63 4.10
C ALA A 162 10.72 13.89 5.40
N THR A 163 11.71 13.40 6.15
CA THR A 163 11.53 12.82 7.47
C THR A 163 11.22 13.93 8.45
N GLU A 164 9.96 13.99 8.89
CA GLU A 164 9.54 14.85 9.99
C GLU A 164 10.22 14.38 11.28
N ARG A 165 11.40 14.93 11.57
CA ARG A 165 12.07 14.74 12.86
C ARG A 165 11.18 15.36 13.92
N ARG A 166 10.86 14.56 14.95
CA ARG A 166 10.03 14.98 16.09
C ARG A 166 10.59 16.29 16.69
N PRO A 167 9.86 17.41 16.62
CA PRO A 167 10.16 18.56 17.44
C PRO A 167 9.71 18.19 18.86
N GLY A 168 10.63 17.81 19.74
CA GLY A 168 10.26 17.47 21.12
C GLY A 168 11.20 16.54 21.89
N GLY A 169 12.48 16.50 21.55
CA GLY A 169 13.49 15.80 22.36
C GLY A 169 14.37 16.72 23.21
N ARG A 170 14.24 18.05 23.09
CA ARG A 170 15.24 18.97 23.67
C ARG A 170 14.83 19.69 24.95
N ASP A 171 13.54 19.73 25.32
CA ASP A 171 13.09 20.55 26.47
C ASP A 171 12.37 19.80 27.60
N SER A 172 12.27 18.46 27.57
CA SER A 172 11.64 17.69 28.67
C SER A 172 12.57 17.43 29.86
N ARG A 173 13.69 18.16 29.99
CA ARG A 173 14.66 17.96 31.09
C ARG A 173 14.39 18.84 32.31
N THR A 174 13.32 19.62 32.30
CA THR A 174 12.90 20.45 33.44
C THR A 174 11.41 20.30 33.70
N GLY A 175 11.06 19.52 34.72
CA GLY A 175 9.76 19.67 35.39
C GLY A 175 8.96 18.39 35.55
N HIS A 176 9.21 17.74 36.69
CA HIS A 176 8.20 17.07 37.52
C HIS A 176 7.63 15.73 37.03
N ASP A 177 8.29 14.67 37.51
CA ASP A 177 7.62 13.46 37.98
C ASP A 177 6.45 13.85 38.90
N ASP A 178 5.21 13.60 38.46
CA ASP A 178 4.18 12.91 39.26
C ASP A 178 2.86 12.86 38.46
N GLY A 179 2.55 11.68 37.93
CA GLY A 179 1.36 11.48 37.12
C GLY A 179 1.19 10.06 36.62
N ARG A 180 1.21 9.08 37.55
CA ARG A 180 0.69 7.73 37.27
C ARG A 180 -0.79 7.86 36.89
N GLY A 181 -1.15 7.47 35.66
CA GLY A 181 -2.53 7.06 35.35
C GLY A 181 -3.35 7.96 34.43
N ALA A 182 -2.88 8.24 33.22
CA ALA A 182 -3.77 8.43 32.08
C ALA A 182 -3.07 7.90 30.83
N GLY A 183 -3.58 6.80 30.28
CA GLY A 183 -3.07 6.22 29.03
C GLY A 183 -3.25 7.22 27.90
N GLY A 184 -2.23 8.05 27.68
CA GLY A 184 -2.26 9.08 26.65
C GLY A 184 -2.49 8.46 25.25
N PRO A 185 -2.95 9.25 24.27
CA PRO A 185 -3.22 8.80 22.90
C PRO A 185 -2.03 8.06 22.25
N GLU A 186 -0.81 8.31 22.74
CA GLU A 186 0.41 7.61 22.33
C GLU A 186 0.43 6.11 22.68
N SER A 187 -0.15 5.72 23.82
CA SER A 187 -0.18 4.34 24.32
C SER A 187 -1.16 3.47 23.52
N TRP A 188 -2.34 4.01 23.23
CA TRP A 188 -3.35 3.37 22.38
C TRP A 188 -2.78 3.10 20.98
N TRP A 189 -2.09 4.09 20.42
CA TRP A 189 -1.58 3.96 19.06
C TRP A 189 -0.44 2.95 18.93
N ARG A 190 0.46 2.88 19.93
CA ARG A 190 1.45 1.79 20.00
C ARG A 190 0.76 0.43 20.07
N ARG A 191 -0.35 0.30 20.78
CA ARG A 191 -1.12 -0.95 20.86
C ARG A 191 -1.71 -1.32 19.50
N SER A 192 -2.40 -0.39 18.84
CA SER A 192 -2.98 -0.63 17.50
C SER A 192 -1.89 -0.98 16.47
N SER A 193 -0.76 -0.26 16.48
CA SER A 193 0.37 -0.54 15.59
C SER A 193 0.96 -1.94 15.83
N ARG A 194 1.09 -2.38 17.10
CA ARG A 194 1.53 -3.75 17.41
C ARG A 194 0.52 -4.79 16.94
N ILE A 195 -0.78 -4.56 17.12
CA ILE A 195 -1.82 -5.49 16.64
C ILE A 195 -1.72 -5.63 15.12
N CYS A 196 -1.64 -4.52 14.38
CA CYS A 196 -1.43 -4.56 12.93
C CYS A 196 -0.13 -5.30 12.56
N GLY A 197 0.93 -5.08 13.34
CA GLY A 197 2.21 -5.76 13.14
C GLY A 197 2.12 -7.27 13.31
N VAL A 198 1.42 -7.75 14.35
CA VAL A 198 1.17 -9.18 14.56
C VAL A 198 0.37 -9.76 13.38
N LEU A 199 -0.72 -9.10 12.98
CA LEU A 199 -1.59 -9.55 11.89
C LEU A 199 -0.82 -9.68 10.57
N PHE A 200 -0.02 -8.67 10.21
CA PHE A 200 0.81 -8.70 9.01
C PHE A 200 1.90 -9.76 9.06
N THR A 201 2.55 -9.93 10.22
CA THR A 201 3.62 -10.91 10.39
C THR A 201 3.07 -12.34 10.27
N LEU A 202 1.95 -12.63 10.92
CA LEU A 202 1.30 -13.94 10.83
C LEU A 202 0.83 -14.25 9.41
N MET A 203 0.24 -13.26 8.73
CA MET A 203 -0.16 -13.42 7.32
C MET A 203 1.05 -13.65 6.41
N GLY A 204 2.15 -12.89 6.61
CA GLY A 204 3.39 -13.06 5.86
C GLY A 204 4.02 -14.44 6.06
N LEU A 205 4.02 -14.94 7.30
CA LEU A 205 4.50 -16.30 7.62
C LEU A 205 3.60 -17.38 7.03
N ALA A 206 2.28 -17.21 7.07
CA ALA A 206 1.35 -18.15 6.45
C ALA A 206 1.55 -18.22 4.93
N ARG A 207 1.66 -17.07 4.25
CA ARG A 207 1.97 -17.04 2.81
C ARG A 207 3.34 -17.59 2.47
N LEU A 208 4.35 -17.32 3.29
CA LEU A 208 5.67 -17.93 3.13
C LEU A 208 5.59 -19.46 3.27
N GLY A 209 4.83 -19.94 4.25
CA GLY A 209 4.58 -21.37 4.44
C GLY A 209 3.96 -22.02 3.20
N TRP A 210 2.94 -21.38 2.61
CA TRP A 210 2.35 -21.82 1.35
C TRP A 210 3.33 -21.78 0.18
N ALA A 211 4.06 -20.69 -0.01
CA ALA A 211 5.06 -20.59 -1.08
C ALA A 211 6.17 -21.65 -0.94
N VAL A 212 6.61 -21.95 0.28
CA VAL A 212 7.58 -23.02 0.54
C VAL A 212 6.96 -24.39 0.31
N HIS A 213 5.69 -24.59 0.70
CA HIS A 213 4.98 -25.83 0.45
C HIS A 213 4.90 -26.12 -1.05
N ASP A 214 4.44 -25.14 -1.84
CA ASP A 214 4.35 -25.21 -3.29
C ASP A 214 5.72 -25.55 -3.91
N LEU A 215 6.80 -24.90 -3.45
CA LEU A 215 8.16 -25.18 -3.90
C LEU A 215 8.68 -26.57 -3.52
N MET A 216 8.12 -27.19 -2.48
CA MET A 216 8.49 -28.54 -2.05
C MET A 216 7.66 -29.63 -2.74
N THR A 217 6.54 -29.28 -3.39
CA THR A 217 5.75 -30.24 -4.17
C THR A 217 6.56 -30.79 -5.34
N THR A 218 6.52 -32.11 -5.50
CA THR A 218 7.21 -32.82 -6.59
C THR A 218 6.64 -32.40 -7.94
N GLY A 219 7.47 -31.75 -8.76
CA GLY A 219 7.10 -31.29 -10.10
C GLY A 219 7.32 -29.79 -10.33
N MET A 220 7.53 -28.99 -9.28
CA MET A 220 7.82 -27.57 -9.43
C MET A 220 9.32 -27.33 -9.68
N ASP A 221 9.64 -26.65 -10.79
CA ASP A 221 11.00 -26.23 -11.08
C ASP A 221 11.38 -24.99 -10.24
N LYS A 222 12.07 -25.24 -9.13
CA LYS A 222 12.57 -24.21 -8.20
C LYS A 222 13.44 -23.16 -8.91
N GLY A 223 14.20 -23.59 -9.92
CA GLY A 223 15.05 -22.70 -10.71
C GLY A 223 14.21 -21.70 -11.50
N ASN A 224 13.17 -22.19 -12.18
CA ASN A 224 12.24 -21.32 -12.90
C ASN A 224 11.43 -20.41 -11.99
N TYR A 225 11.04 -20.87 -10.78
CA TYR A 225 10.36 -20.01 -9.81
C TYR A 225 11.25 -18.83 -9.38
N LEU A 226 12.49 -19.12 -8.93
CA LEU A 226 13.43 -18.07 -8.52
C LEU A 226 13.79 -17.14 -9.68
N ARG A 227 13.89 -17.70 -10.90
CA ARG A 227 14.06 -16.90 -12.11
C ARG A 227 12.85 -15.99 -12.32
N GLY A 228 11.61 -16.49 -12.21
CA GLY A 228 10.40 -15.68 -12.35
C GLY A 228 10.31 -14.51 -11.37
N VAL A 229 10.83 -14.69 -10.15
CA VAL A 229 10.93 -13.62 -9.14
C VAL A 229 11.88 -12.50 -9.57
N VAL A 230 13.01 -12.80 -10.21
CA VAL A 230 14.09 -11.81 -10.45
C VAL A 230 14.15 -11.31 -11.90
N ASP A 231 13.75 -12.16 -12.83
CA ASP A 231 13.91 -11.98 -14.27
C ASP A 231 12.56 -11.74 -14.93
N GLY A 232 12.37 -10.54 -15.49
CA GLY A 232 11.16 -10.16 -16.22
C GLY A 232 10.94 -10.97 -17.50
N SER A 233 12.00 -11.53 -18.10
CA SER A 233 11.92 -12.24 -19.38
C SER A 233 11.19 -13.58 -19.33
N VAL A 234 11.01 -14.15 -18.14
CA VAL A 234 10.44 -15.50 -17.95
C VAL A 234 9.01 -15.61 -18.48
N LEU A 235 8.25 -14.51 -18.44
CA LEU A 235 6.89 -14.48 -18.98
C LEU A 235 6.87 -14.64 -20.51
N GLY A 236 7.97 -14.31 -21.18
CA GLY A 236 8.09 -14.41 -22.63
C GLY A 236 7.12 -13.52 -23.41
N THR A 237 6.43 -12.61 -22.73
CA THR A 237 5.47 -11.66 -23.30
C THR A 237 5.70 -10.25 -22.73
N LEU A 238 5.34 -9.23 -23.50
CA LEU A 238 5.43 -7.82 -23.11
C LEU A 238 4.23 -7.36 -22.27
N ASP A 239 3.82 -8.19 -21.31
CA ASP A 239 2.72 -7.85 -20.42
C ASP A 239 3.17 -6.78 -19.41
N LEU A 240 2.28 -5.85 -19.04
CA LEU A 240 2.53 -4.94 -17.92
C LEU A 240 2.31 -5.64 -16.58
N ALA A 241 1.61 -6.78 -16.58
CA ALA A 241 1.45 -7.60 -15.40
C ALA A 241 2.78 -8.21 -14.92
N ALA A 242 3.02 -8.14 -13.61
CA ALA A 242 4.10 -8.88 -12.98
C ALA A 242 3.72 -10.36 -12.85
N SER A 243 4.72 -11.25 -12.79
CA SER A 243 4.44 -12.67 -12.66
C SER A 243 3.91 -13.02 -11.27
N ALA A 244 3.20 -14.14 -11.17
CA ALA A 244 2.65 -14.62 -9.92
C ALA A 244 3.75 -14.88 -8.86
N GLU A 245 4.92 -15.35 -9.28
CA GLU A 245 6.06 -15.62 -8.40
C GLU A 245 6.59 -14.31 -7.80
N PHE A 246 6.78 -13.27 -8.62
CA PHE A 246 7.23 -11.96 -8.16
C PHE A 246 6.21 -11.33 -7.21
N THR A 247 4.92 -11.31 -7.58
CA THR A 247 3.87 -10.69 -6.73
C THR A 247 3.73 -11.42 -5.40
N THR A 248 3.84 -12.75 -5.40
CA THR A 248 3.84 -13.57 -4.16
C THR A 248 5.05 -13.24 -3.29
N ALA A 249 6.26 -13.27 -3.83
CA ALA A 249 7.49 -12.98 -3.08
C ALA A 249 7.51 -11.53 -2.56
N ALA A 250 7.08 -10.57 -3.38
CA ALA A 250 6.95 -9.17 -2.99
C ALA A 250 5.91 -9.02 -1.86
N SER A 251 4.75 -9.68 -1.95
CA SER A 251 3.71 -9.60 -0.92
C SER A 251 4.21 -10.15 0.43
N VAL A 252 4.87 -11.31 0.44
CA VAL A 252 5.48 -11.89 1.64
C VAL A 252 6.51 -10.95 2.24
N THR A 253 7.38 -10.40 1.40
CA THR A 253 8.43 -9.48 1.83
C THR A 253 7.84 -8.21 2.46
N VAL A 254 6.83 -7.60 1.83
CA VAL A 254 6.17 -6.40 2.34
C VAL A 254 5.42 -6.70 3.65
N LEU A 255 4.68 -7.81 3.72
CA LEU A 255 3.98 -8.24 4.95
C LEU A 255 4.94 -8.36 6.13
N LEU A 256 6.07 -9.04 5.93
CA LEU A 256 7.07 -9.23 6.98
C LEU A 256 7.76 -7.92 7.37
N ILE A 257 8.18 -7.10 6.40
CA ILE A 257 8.84 -5.82 6.66
C ILE A 257 7.90 -4.87 7.41
N LEU A 258 6.68 -4.65 6.90
CA LEU A 258 5.70 -3.78 7.54
C LEU A 258 5.25 -4.35 8.89
N GLY A 259 5.08 -5.67 9.00
CA GLY A 259 4.78 -6.37 10.24
C GLY A 259 5.82 -6.08 11.32
N VAL A 260 7.10 -6.28 11.02
CA VAL A 260 8.21 -6.02 11.95
C VAL A 260 8.34 -4.53 12.28
N LEU A 261 8.21 -3.63 11.30
CA LEU A 261 8.27 -2.18 11.56
C LEU A 261 7.12 -1.70 12.45
N ALA A 262 5.92 -2.27 12.28
CA ALA A 262 4.75 -1.98 13.10
C ALA A 262 4.87 -2.58 14.52
N LEU A 263 5.43 -3.79 14.66
CA LEU A 263 5.75 -4.38 15.97
C LEU A 263 6.73 -3.51 16.78
N ARG A 264 7.71 -2.91 16.10
CA ARG A 264 8.64 -1.93 16.70
C ARG A 264 7.96 -0.60 17.08
N GLY A 265 6.67 -0.42 16.77
CA GLY A 265 5.90 0.77 17.09
C GLY A 265 6.36 2.01 16.33
N ARG A 266 6.96 1.83 15.14
CA ARG A 266 7.39 2.97 14.31
C ARG A 266 6.17 3.74 13.85
N ARG A 267 6.24 5.06 14.00
CA ARG A 267 5.09 5.89 13.68
C ARG A 267 4.79 5.98 12.17
N ASP A 268 5.86 5.90 11.42
CA ASP A 268 5.87 6.31 10.02
C ASP A 268 5.46 5.19 9.07
N VAL A 269 4.77 4.14 9.54
CA VAL A 269 4.32 3.02 8.69
C VAL A 269 2.81 2.97 8.47
N ARG A 270 2.04 3.88 9.08
CA ARG A 270 0.56 3.84 9.04
C ARG A 270 -0.01 3.86 7.62
N GLY A 271 0.52 4.72 6.75
CA GLY A 271 0.03 4.81 5.37
C GLY A 271 0.41 3.60 4.53
N ALA A 272 1.64 3.12 4.70
CA ALA A 272 2.10 1.87 4.07
C ALA A 272 1.22 0.68 4.48
N LEU A 273 0.93 0.53 5.78
CA LEU A 273 0.02 -0.50 6.30
C LEU A 273 -1.38 -0.38 5.71
N LEU A 274 -1.95 0.83 5.66
CA LEU A 274 -3.30 1.06 5.16
C LEU A 274 -3.40 0.72 3.68
N VAL A 275 -2.49 1.24 2.85
CA VAL A 275 -2.52 1.01 1.40
C VAL A 275 -2.30 -0.47 1.09
N PHE A 276 -1.29 -1.08 1.70
CA PHE A 276 -1.01 -2.48 1.45
C PHE A 276 -2.14 -3.39 1.94
N ALA A 277 -2.71 -3.13 3.13
CA ALA A 277 -3.88 -3.87 3.61
C ALA A 277 -5.09 -3.72 2.68
N ALA A 278 -5.32 -2.54 2.10
CA ALA A 278 -6.41 -2.32 1.16
C ALA A 278 -6.23 -3.11 -0.15
N VAL A 279 -5.00 -3.12 -0.69
CA VAL A 279 -4.66 -3.94 -1.87
C VAL A 279 -4.85 -5.43 -1.57
N GLU A 280 -4.30 -5.91 -0.45
CA GLU A 280 -4.43 -7.31 -0.03
C GLU A 280 -5.88 -7.71 0.24
N LEU A 281 -6.67 -6.82 0.83
CA LEU A 281 -8.09 -7.05 1.06
C LEU A 281 -8.83 -7.22 -0.27
N TYR A 282 -8.58 -6.35 -1.26
CA TYR A 282 -9.17 -6.46 -2.59
C TYR A 282 -8.84 -7.81 -3.24
N LEU A 283 -7.57 -8.20 -3.23
CA LEU A 283 -7.12 -9.46 -3.82
C LEU A 283 -7.74 -10.66 -3.11
N THR A 284 -7.83 -10.63 -1.78
CA THR A 284 -8.46 -11.69 -1.00
C THR A 284 -9.95 -11.81 -1.32
N VAL A 285 -10.66 -10.68 -1.44
CA VAL A 285 -12.08 -10.68 -1.85
C VAL A 285 -12.23 -11.28 -3.24
N ARG A 286 -11.36 -10.92 -4.20
CA ARG A 286 -11.36 -11.48 -5.55
C ARG A 286 -11.15 -13.00 -5.53
N THR A 287 -10.25 -13.51 -4.70
CA THR A 287 -10.06 -14.96 -4.50
C THR A 287 -11.31 -15.63 -3.92
N VAL A 288 -11.97 -15.01 -2.94
CA VAL A 288 -13.20 -15.56 -2.35
C VAL A 288 -14.34 -15.60 -3.37
N VAL A 289 -14.51 -14.55 -4.18
CA VAL A 289 -15.48 -14.51 -5.27
C VAL A 289 -15.21 -15.63 -6.26
N TRP A 290 -13.94 -15.83 -6.65
CA TRP A 290 -13.54 -16.94 -7.53
C TRP A 290 -13.92 -18.32 -6.97
N LEU A 291 -13.59 -18.59 -5.70
CA LEU A 291 -13.92 -19.85 -5.03
C LEU A 291 -15.43 -20.07 -4.95
N THR A 292 -16.20 -18.99 -4.81
CA THR A 292 -17.66 -19.03 -4.77
C THR A 292 -18.25 -19.33 -6.15
N VAL A 293 -17.80 -18.61 -7.19
CA VAL A 293 -18.28 -18.76 -8.57
C VAL A 293 -17.95 -20.14 -9.13
N THR A 294 -16.77 -20.67 -8.84
CA THR A 294 -16.34 -22.01 -9.30
C THR A 294 -16.95 -23.17 -8.52
N GLY A 295 -17.71 -22.91 -7.45
CA GLY A 295 -18.22 -23.96 -6.56
C GLY A 295 -17.15 -24.67 -5.72
N SER A 296 -15.89 -24.25 -5.83
CA SER A 296 -14.73 -24.86 -5.16
C SER A 296 -14.77 -24.72 -3.63
N PHE A 297 -15.66 -23.86 -3.11
CA PHE A 297 -15.80 -23.65 -1.67
C PHE A 297 -16.13 -24.93 -0.89
N ASN A 298 -17.03 -25.76 -1.43
CA ASN A 298 -17.42 -27.01 -0.78
C ASN A 298 -16.31 -28.07 -0.90
N HIS A 299 -15.69 -28.20 -2.07
CA HIS A 299 -14.63 -29.20 -2.31
C HIS A 299 -13.34 -28.90 -1.54
N SER A 300 -13.11 -27.65 -1.14
CA SER A 300 -11.95 -27.30 -0.33
C SER A 300 -11.98 -27.93 1.07
N PHE A 301 -13.14 -28.30 1.60
CA PHE A 301 -13.23 -28.97 2.90
C PHE A 301 -13.01 -30.49 2.82
N ASP A 302 -12.93 -31.06 1.62
CA ASP A 302 -12.71 -32.50 1.43
C ASP A 302 -11.25 -32.90 1.69
N THR A 303 -10.33 -31.93 1.70
CA THR A 303 -8.91 -32.15 1.96
C THR A 303 -8.41 -31.27 3.11
N THR A 304 -7.43 -31.77 3.88
CA THR A 304 -6.79 -30.99 4.95
C THR A 304 -6.10 -29.73 4.42
N GLU A 305 -5.52 -29.83 3.22
CA GLU A 305 -4.86 -28.72 2.54
C GLU A 305 -5.87 -27.64 2.13
N GLY A 306 -6.99 -28.02 1.51
CA GLY A 306 -8.05 -27.08 1.15
C GLY A 306 -8.67 -26.42 2.38
N ALA A 307 -8.86 -27.15 3.48
CA ALA A 307 -9.36 -26.59 4.73
C ALA A 307 -8.39 -25.56 5.33
N LEU A 308 -7.07 -25.84 5.27
CA LEU A 308 -6.04 -24.91 5.72
C LEU A 308 -5.97 -23.68 4.81
N SER A 309 -6.14 -23.85 3.50
CA SER A 309 -6.19 -22.75 2.52
C SER A 309 -7.37 -21.82 2.79
N MET A 310 -8.56 -22.39 3.05
CA MET A 310 -9.75 -21.66 3.46
C MET A 310 -9.56 -20.91 4.79
N ALA A 311 -8.95 -21.56 5.78
CA ALA A 311 -8.63 -20.90 7.05
C ALA A 311 -7.67 -19.72 6.88
N THR A 312 -6.64 -19.86 6.02
CA THR A 312 -5.73 -18.75 5.71
C THR A 312 -6.40 -17.62 4.95
N THR A 313 -7.35 -17.93 4.06
CA THR A 313 -8.14 -16.91 3.33
C THR A 313 -9.07 -16.16 4.27
N ALA A 314 -9.76 -16.87 5.17
CA ALA A 314 -10.61 -16.26 6.19
C ALA A 314 -9.79 -15.39 7.16
N TYR A 315 -8.61 -15.86 7.56
CA TYR A 315 -7.67 -15.06 8.35
C TYR A 315 -7.24 -13.79 7.61
N ALA A 316 -6.88 -13.90 6.32
CA ALA A 316 -6.49 -12.76 5.49
C ALA A 316 -7.59 -11.68 5.45
N LEU A 317 -8.86 -12.07 5.22
CA LEU A 317 -9.99 -11.14 5.25
C LEU A 317 -10.09 -10.44 6.61
N ALA A 318 -10.10 -11.20 7.70
CA ALA A 318 -10.25 -10.65 9.06
C ALA A 318 -9.06 -9.75 9.45
N ALA A 319 -7.84 -10.15 9.08
CA ALA A 319 -6.62 -9.42 9.35
C ALA A 319 -6.58 -8.09 8.59
N MET A 320 -6.80 -8.11 7.27
CA MET A 320 -6.71 -6.90 6.44
C MET A 320 -7.83 -5.90 6.76
N THR A 321 -9.06 -6.38 6.98
CA THR A 321 -10.16 -5.51 7.45
C THR A 321 -9.84 -4.88 8.80
N SER A 322 -9.33 -5.67 9.76
CA SER A 322 -8.90 -5.15 11.07
C SER A 322 -7.81 -4.10 10.95
N VAL A 323 -6.82 -4.31 10.07
CA VAL A 323 -5.75 -3.33 9.85
C VAL A 323 -6.30 -2.06 9.21
N VAL A 324 -7.18 -2.15 8.22
CA VAL A 324 -7.82 -0.98 7.61
C VAL A 324 -8.61 -0.21 8.66
N VAL A 325 -9.42 -0.88 9.50
CA VAL A 325 -10.20 -0.24 10.57
C VAL A 325 -9.30 0.40 11.63
N LEU A 326 -8.26 -0.30 12.09
CA LEU A 326 -7.33 0.22 13.10
C LEU A 326 -6.46 1.35 12.56
N ALA A 327 -6.07 1.29 11.29
CA ALA A 327 -5.28 2.31 10.61
C ALA A 327 -6.13 3.52 10.20
N THR A 328 -7.45 3.40 10.03
CA THR A 328 -8.36 4.52 9.75
C THR A 328 -8.94 5.14 11.03
N GLY A 329 -9.03 4.36 12.11
CA GLY A 329 -9.72 4.72 13.36
C GLY A 329 -9.32 6.06 14.00
N ARG A 330 -10.33 6.95 14.10
CA ARG A 330 -10.48 8.14 14.96
C ARG A 330 -9.70 9.44 14.65
N GLY A 331 -9.51 9.77 13.37
CA GLY A 331 -9.11 11.13 12.94
C GLY A 331 -10.25 12.02 12.42
N PHE A 332 -11.43 11.46 12.15
CA PHE A 332 -12.53 12.12 11.42
C PHE A 332 -13.85 12.21 12.22
N GLY A 333 -13.76 12.36 13.54
CA GLY A 333 -14.94 12.70 14.35
C GLY A 333 -14.99 14.21 14.57
N PRO A 334 -16.11 14.91 14.30
CA PRO A 334 -16.24 16.36 14.54
C PRO A 334 -16.14 16.78 16.02
N TYR A 335 -15.93 15.83 16.94
CA TYR A 335 -15.90 16.03 18.39
C TYR A 335 -14.55 15.72 19.05
N GLY A 336 -13.44 15.71 18.29
CA GLY A 336 -12.09 15.41 18.81
C GLY A 336 -11.47 16.44 19.78
N GLY A 337 -12.23 17.40 20.32
CA GLY A 337 -11.67 18.49 21.11
C GLY A 337 -12.55 19.12 22.18
N VAL A 338 -13.77 18.63 22.44
CA VAL A 338 -14.55 19.13 23.60
C VAL A 338 -14.16 18.31 24.83
N ARG A 339 -13.05 18.73 25.43
CA ARG A 339 -12.59 18.36 26.76
C ARG A 339 -13.74 18.42 27.76
N ALA A 340 -14.06 17.28 28.38
CA ALA A 340 -14.87 17.18 29.59
C ALA A 340 -14.16 17.75 30.85
N GLU A 341 -13.26 18.72 30.69
CA GLU A 341 -12.58 19.40 31.81
C GLU A 341 -13.35 20.63 32.29
N GLY A 342 -14.26 21.19 31.48
CA GLY A 342 -15.13 22.30 31.91
C GLY A 342 -16.21 21.93 32.92
N LEU A 343 -16.46 20.63 33.14
CA LEU A 343 -17.55 20.16 34.02
C LEU A 343 -17.07 19.76 35.43
N ARG A 344 -15.75 19.75 35.69
CA ARG A 344 -15.19 19.48 37.03
C ARG A 344 -14.86 20.73 37.83
N THR A 345 -14.66 21.88 37.20
CA THR A 345 -14.43 23.16 37.92
C THR A 345 -15.72 23.81 38.42
N ALA A 346 -16.90 23.40 37.93
CA ALA A 346 -18.19 23.94 38.37
C ALA A 346 -18.75 23.28 39.65
N ARG A 347 -18.08 22.27 40.22
CA ARG A 347 -18.59 21.52 41.39
C ARG A 347 -17.81 21.74 42.70
N GLY A 348 -16.85 22.67 42.69
CA GLY A 348 -16.05 23.04 43.87
C GLY A 348 -16.38 24.42 44.46
N GLY A 349 -17.46 25.06 44.01
CA GLY A 349 -17.92 26.35 44.49
C GLY A 349 -19.43 26.33 44.75
N ALA A 350 -19.85 25.60 45.77
CA ALA A 350 -21.14 25.74 46.44
C ALA A 350 -20.98 25.22 47.87
#